data_AF-A0A7L5E0Z1-F1
#
_entry.id   AF-A0A7L5E0Z1-F1
#
_cell.length_a   1.000
_cell.length_b   1.000
_cell.length_c   1.000
_cell.angle_alpha   90.00
_cell.angle_beta   90.00
_cell.angle_gamma   90.00
#
_symmetry.space_group_name_H-M   'P 1'
#
loop_
_entity.id
_entity.type
_entity.pdbx_description
1 polymer ?
#
loop_
_entity_poly.entity_id
_entity_poly.type
_entity_poly.pdbx_seq_one_letter_code
_entity_poly.pdbx_strand_id
1 'polypeptide(L)'
;MGEAQKRTGRRPLTEGKKSKFVSVRFTEKEIELLERLSQELQQTRTEYIRTRALINGEVILINSRELIAALDGLGQEMRYIGNNINQLTRHAHTLSLQGRLTGHVLTEFNLLFEQYLVQQRKLETALRQVMRLPADRRVR
;
A
#
# COMPACT_ATOMS: atom_id res chain seq x y z
N MET A 1 -61.43 -3.79 34.79
CA MET A 1 -60.86 -4.20 33.49
C MET A 1 -59.46 -3.59 33.41
N GLY A 2 -58.41 -4.41 33.54
CA GLY A 2 -57.03 -3.93 33.63
C GLY A 2 -56.39 -3.82 32.25
N GLU A 3 -55.89 -2.64 31.91
CA GLU A 3 -55.19 -2.40 30.64
C GLU A 3 -53.77 -2.98 30.69
N ALA A 4 -53.46 -3.85 29.73
CA ALA A 4 -52.15 -4.49 29.60
C ALA A 4 -51.12 -3.51 29.00
N GLN A 5 -50.13 -3.10 29.80
CA GLN A 5 -48.95 -2.36 29.34
C GLN A 5 -48.14 -3.20 28.33
N LYS A 6 -48.09 -2.77 27.07
CA LYS A 6 -47.20 -3.35 26.04
C LYS A 6 -45.74 -2.99 26.37
N ARG A 7 -44.93 -4.01 26.67
CA ARG A 7 -43.48 -3.90 26.86
C ARG A 7 -42.79 -3.58 25.52
N THR A 8 -42.38 -2.34 25.33
CA THR A 8 -41.61 -1.88 24.16
C THR A 8 -40.15 -2.31 24.28
N GLY A 9 -39.82 -3.51 23.80
CA GLY A 9 -38.49 -4.12 23.86
C GLY A 9 -37.46 -3.62 22.85
N ARG A 10 -37.49 -2.35 22.40
CA ARG A 10 -36.46 -1.82 21.51
C ARG A 10 -35.90 -0.51 22.04
N ARG A 11 -34.65 -0.54 22.49
CA ARG A 11 -33.89 0.68 22.85
C ARG A 11 -33.89 1.63 21.65
N PRO A 12 -34.22 2.92 21.82
CA PRO A 12 -34.09 3.88 20.74
C PRO A 12 -32.60 3.99 20.40
N LEU A 13 -32.23 3.76 19.14
CA LEU A 13 -30.88 4.06 18.69
C LEU A 13 -30.75 5.59 18.66
N THR A 14 -30.14 6.12 19.72
CA THR A 14 -29.57 7.46 19.83
C THR A 14 -28.44 7.59 18.83
N GLU A 15 -28.67 8.43 17.81
CA GLU A 15 -27.72 8.93 16.80
C GLU A 15 -27.02 7.89 15.89
N GLY A 16 -26.87 8.24 14.61
CA GLY A 16 -26.13 7.42 13.63
C GLY A 16 -26.96 6.47 12.76
N LYS A 17 -28.29 6.43 12.87
CA LYS A 17 -29.12 5.70 11.90
C LYS A 17 -29.00 6.34 10.51
N LYS A 18 -28.44 5.59 9.55
CA LYS A 18 -28.41 5.95 8.12
C LYS A 18 -29.85 6.03 7.59
N SER A 19 -30.45 7.21 7.66
CA SER A 19 -31.87 7.46 7.29
C SER A 19 -32.03 8.15 5.95
N LYS A 20 -30.95 8.63 5.35
CA LYS A 20 -30.94 9.33 4.06
C LYS A 20 -30.38 8.40 2.98
N PHE A 21 -31.01 8.42 1.82
CA PHE A 21 -30.64 7.62 0.64
C PHE A 21 -30.43 8.56 -0.55
N VAL A 22 -29.48 8.20 -1.42
CA VAL A 22 -29.21 8.87 -2.69
C VAL A 22 -29.34 7.83 -3.80
N SER A 23 -30.22 8.07 -4.77
CA SER A 23 -30.31 7.25 -5.98
C SER A 23 -29.44 7.82 -7.09
N VAL A 24 -28.68 6.97 -7.76
CA VAL A 24 -27.94 7.28 -8.98
C VAL A 24 -28.23 6.20 -10.02
N ARG A 25 -28.20 6.58 -11.30
CA ARG A 25 -28.37 5.64 -12.43
C ARG A 25 -27.00 5.35 -13.02
N PHE A 26 -26.79 4.11 -13.40
CA PHE A 26 -25.58 3.65 -14.06
C PHE A 26 -25.97 2.92 -15.35
N THR A 27 -25.12 3.02 -16.35
CA THR A 27 -25.12 2.16 -17.53
C THR A 27 -24.56 0.78 -17.18
N GLU A 28 -24.79 -0.21 -18.04
CA GLU A 28 -24.28 -1.59 -17.84
C GLU A 28 -22.76 -1.60 -17.64
N LYS A 29 -22.01 -0.88 -18.49
CA LYS A 29 -20.55 -0.76 -18.41
C LYS A 29 -20.06 -0.15 -17.10
N GLU A 30 -20.80 0.83 -16.57
CA GLU A 30 -20.45 1.48 -15.30
C GLU A 30 -20.70 0.56 -14.10
N ILE A 31 -21.75 -0.28 -14.16
CA ILE A 31 -22.00 -1.30 -13.15
C ILE A 31 -20.95 -2.41 -13.20
N GLU A 32 -20.56 -2.89 -14.37
CA GLU A 32 -19.48 -3.89 -14.51
C GLU A 32 -18.16 -3.38 -13.92
N LEU A 33 -17.83 -2.11 -14.18
CA LEU A 33 -16.66 -1.46 -13.58
C LEU A 33 -16.77 -1.41 -12.06
N LEU A 34 -17.94 -1.00 -11.54
CA LEU A 34 -18.20 -0.93 -10.11
C LEU A 34 -18.08 -2.30 -9.43
N GLU A 35 -18.59 -3.35 -10.07
CA GLU A 35 -18.53 -4.73 -9.59
C GLU A 35 -17.09 -5.22 -9.47
N ARG A 36 -16.31 -5.07 -10.54
CA ARG A 36 -14.89 -5.44 -10.54
C ARG A 36 -14.12 -4.71 -9.44
N LEU A 37 -14.26 -3.39 -9.33
CA LEU A 37 -13.58 -2.60 -8.31
C LEU A 37 -13.99 -3.00 -6.88
N SER A 38 -15.26 -3.32 -6.68
CA SER A 38 -15.77 -3.78 -5.38
C SER A 38 -15.23 -5.17 -5.01
N GLN A 39 -15.06 -6.07 -5.98
CA GLN A 39 -14.51 -7.41 -5.79
C GLN A 39 -13.01 -7.37 -5.46
N GLU A 40 -12.24 -6.58 -6.21
CA GLU A 40 -10.80 -6.37 -5.96
C GLU A 40 -10.54 -5.86 -4.54
N LEU A 41 -11.43 -5.01 -4.02
CA LEU A 41 -11.32 -4.42 -2.68
C LEU A 41 -12.06 -5.20 -1.59
N GLN A 42 -12.68 -6.34 -1.92
CA GLN A 42 -13.49 -7.16 -1.00
C GLN A 42 -14.58 -6.35 -0.25
N GLN A 43 -15.18 -5.38 -0.93
CA GLN A 43 -16.19 -4.48 -0.39
C GLN A 43 -17.54 -4.66 -1.09
N THR A 44 -18.63 -4.30 -0.41
CA THR A 44 -19.95 -4.22 -1.07
C THR A 44 -20.01 -2.98 -1.97
N ARG A 45 -20.80 -3.03 -3.05
CA ARG A 45 -21.00 -1.90 -3.97
C ARG A 45 -21.39 -0.62 -3.23
N THR A 46 -22.31 -0.73 -2.27
CA THR A 46 -22.77 0.38 -1.45
C THR A 46 -21.66 0.95 -0.58
N GLU A 47 -20.84 0.10 0.04
CA GLU A 47 -19.73 0.55 0.86
C GLU A 47 -18.64 1.19 0.02
N TYR A 48 -18.36 0.66 -1.17
CA TYR A 48 -17.44 1.26 -2.13
C TYR A 48 -17.92 2.64 -2.59
N ILE A 49 -19.18 2.78 -3.03
CA ILE A 49 -19.75 4.07 -3.46
C ILE A 49 -19.72 5.07 -2.30
N ARG A 50 -20.14 4.65 -1.11
CA ARG A 50 -20.21 5.52 0.06
C ARG A 50 -18.82 5.94 0.53
N THR A 51 -17.86 5.02 0.52
CA THR A 51 -16.45 5.27 0.83
C THR A 51 -15.89 6.27 -0.18
N ARG A 52 -16.04 6.03 -1.49
CA ARG A 52 -15.54 6.95 -2.52
C ARG A 52 -16.22 8.32 -2.45
N ALA A 53 -17.56 8.38 -2.32
CA ALA A 53 -18.30 9.64 -2.26
C ALA A 53 -18.00 10.47 -1.00
N LEU A 54 -17.75 9.82 0.15
CA LEU A 54 -17.45 10.52 1.41
C LEU A 54 -15.96 10.77 1.63
N ILE A 55 -15.07 9.96 1.04
CA ILE A 55 -13.61 10.11 1.16
C ILE A 55 -13.05 11.06 0.08
N ASN A 56 -13.77 11.27 -1.04
CA ASN A 56 -13.37 12.20 -2.12
C ASN A 56 -13.37 13.69 -1.74
N GLY A 57 -13.59 14.05 -0.48
CA GLY A 57 -13.26 15.38 0.01
C GLY A 57 -11.75 15.61 0.18
N GLU A 58 -10.95 14.58 0.49
CA GLU A 58 -9.57 14.83 0.94
C GLU A 58 -8.50 13.77 0.63
N VAL A 59 -8.80 12.54 0.19
CA VAL A 59 -7.73 11.52 0.09
C VAL A 59 -7.87 10.62 -1.14
N ILE A 60 -6.72 10.29 -1.74
CA ILE A 60 -6.48 9.29 -2.81
C ILE A 60 -6.59 9.84 -4.24
N LEU A 61 -5.99 11.00 -4.48
CA LEU A 61 -5.20 11.20 -5.70
C LEU A 61 -3.73 11.24 -5.24
N ILE A 62 -3.22 10.11 -4.73
CA ILE A 62 -1.76 9.93 -4.70
C ILE A 62 -1.34 10.18 -6.14
N ASN A 63 -0.46 11.15 -6.37
CA ASN A 63 0.00 11.45 -7.71
C ASN A 63 0.78 10.21 -8.19
N SER A 64 0.08 9.26 -8.83
CA SER A 64 0.63 7.98 -9.26
C SER A 64 1.86 8.18 -10.13
N ARG A 65 1.93 9.33 -10.83
CA ARG A 65 3.09 9.73 -11.62
C ARG A 65 4.31 10.05 -10.76
N GLU A 66 4.15 10.82 -9.68
CA GLU A 66 5.24 11.10 -8.74
C GLU A 66 5.69 9.84 -8.01
N LEU A 67 4.75 8.96 -7.66
CA LEU A 67 5.07 7.68 -7.04
C LEU A 67 5.85 6.76 -7.99
N ILE A 68 5.39 6.60 -9.23
CA ILE A 68 6.09 5.79 -10.25
C ILE A 68 7.48 6.38 -10.51
N ALA A 69 7.60 7.70 -10.63
CA ALA A 69 8.90 8.35 -10.81
C ALA A 69 9.85 8.12 -9.63
N ALA A 70 9.35 8.17 -8.39
CA ALA A 70 10.15 7.88 -7.20
C ALA A 70 10.59 6.40 -7.14
N LEU A 71 9.70 5.47 -7.53
CA LEU A 71 10.02 4.04 -7.62
C LEU A 71 11.04 3.74 -8.73
N ASP A 72 10.92 4.39 -9.89
CA ASP A 72 11.86 4.24 -10.99
C ASP A 72 13.27 4.72 -10.61
N GLY A 73 13.36 5.88 -9.94
CA GLY A 73 14.64 6.39 -9.42
C GLY A 73 15.31 5.45 -8.43
N LEU A 74 14.54 4.91 -7.46
CA LEU A 74 15.03 3.92 -6.51
C LEU A 74 15.46 2.61 -7.20
N GLY A 75 14.68 2.12 -8.16
CA GLY A 75 15.00 0.92 -8.93
C GLY A 75 16.30 1.07 -9.74
N GLN A 76 16.55 2.27 -10.25
CA GLN A 76 17.79 2.59 -10.95
C GLN A 76 19.01 2.53 -10.01
N GLU A 77 18.94 3.14 -8.82
CA GLU A 77 20.02 3.08 -7.83
C GLU A 77 20.29 1.63 -7.37
N MET A 78 19.24 0.84 -7.12
CA MET A 78 19.39 -0.56 -6.74
C MET A 78 20.07 -1.39 -7.84
N ARG A 79 19.77 -1.13 -9.12
CA ARG A 79 20.44 -1.79 -10.24
C ARG A 79 21.92 -1.46 -10.28
N TYR A 80 22.31 -0.21 -10.06
CA TYR A 80 23.72 0.18 -10.03
C TYR A 80 24.47 -0.49 -8.87
N ILE A 81 23.89 -0.49 -7.67
CA ILE A 81 24.52 -1.12 -6.51
C ILE A 81 24.62 -2.64 -6.70
N GLY A 82 23.57 -3.29 -7.19
CA GLY A 82 23.57 -4.73 -7.48
C GLY A 82 24.63 -5.12 -8.51
N ASN A 83 24.82 -4.31 -9.54
CA ASN A 83 25.88 -4.52 -10.52
C ASN A 83 27.27 -4.40 -9.91
N ASN A 84 27.48 -3.46 -8.98
CA ASN A 84 28.77 -3.30 -8.30
C ASN A 84 29.04 -4.48 -7.34
N ILE A 85 28.03 -4.94 -6.60
CA ILE A 85 28.13 -6.14 -5.76
C ILE A 85 28.51 -7.36 -6.61
N ASN A 86 27.85 -7.56 -7.75
CA ASN A 86 28.12 -8.70 -8.62
C ASN A 86 29.55 -8.65 -9.21
N GLN A 87 30.05 -7.45 -9.52
CA GLN A 87 31.43 -7.25 -9.96
C GLN A 87 32.44 -7.60 -8.85
N LEU A 88 32.20 -7.13 -7.62
CA LEU A 88 33.05 -7.49 -6.49
C LEU A 88 33.02 -8.98 -6.18
N THR A 89 31.85 -9.63 -6.24
CA THR A 89 31.74 -11.08 -6.05
C THR A 89 32.54 -11.84 -7.09
N ARG A 90 32.46 -11.46 -8.37
CA ARG A 90 33.26 -12.08 -9.44
C ARG A 90 34.75 -11.85 -9.22
N HIS A 91 35.15 -10.64 -8.84
CA HIS A 91 36.55 -10.30 -8.58
C HIS A 91 37.11 -11.07 -7.37
N ALA A 92 36.35 -11.14 -6.27
CA ALA A 92 36.67 -11.92 -5.09
C ALA A 92 36.80 -13.41 -5.42
N HIS A 93 35.88 -13.95 -6.22
CA HIS A 93 35.92 -15.36 -6.64
C HIS A 93 37.18 -15.65 -7.48
N THR A 94 37.51 -14.80 -8.46
CA THR A 94 38.74 -14.92 -9.25
C THR A 94 40.00 -14.86 -8.37
N LEU A 95 40.06 -13.93 -7.43
CA LEU A 95 41.19 -13.81 -6.50
C LEU A 95 41.28 -14.98 -5.53
N SER A 96 40.15 -15.52 -5.06
CA SER A 96 40.09 -16.71 -4.22
C SER A 96 40.64 -17.94 -4.94
N LEU A 97 40.27 -18.15 -6.20
CA LEU A 97 40.81 -19.23 -7.03
C LEU A 97 42.33 -19.11 -7.25
N GLN A 98 42.85 -17.89 -7.23
CA GLN A 98 44.28 -17.61 -7.35
C GLN A 98 45.02 -17.64 -5.99
N GLY A 99 44.32 -17.90 -4.88
CA GLY A 99 44.90 -17.84 -3.53
C GLY A 99 45.29 -16.43 -3.07
N ARG A 100 44.76 -15.39 -3.72
CA ARG A 100 45.13 -13.96 -3.54
C ARG A 100 43.97 -13.12 -3.01
N LEU A 101 42.97 -13.73 -2.39
CA LEU A 101 41.87 -12.98 -1.79
C LEU A 101 42.41 -12.09 -0.67
N THR A 102 42.32 -10.78 -0.85
CA THR A 102 42.84 -9.80 0.11
C THR A 102 41.71 -9.23 0.95
N GLY A 103 42.04 -8.81 2.19
CA GLY A 103 41.08 -8.14 3.08
C GLY A 103 40.49 -6.85 2.50
N HIS A 104 41.17 -6.24 1.53
CA HIS A 104 40.66 -5.07 0.79
C HIS A 104 39.37 -5.37 0.03
N VAL A 105 39.30 -6.50 -0.68
CA VAL A 105 38.11 -6.89 -1.46
C VAL A 105 36.91 -7.18 -0.55
N LEU A 106 37.15 -7.79 0.62
CA LEU A 106 36.11 -8.00 1.63
C LEU A 106 35.60 -6.67 2.20
N THR A 107 36.49 -5.69 2.37
CA THR A 107 36.14 -4.36 2.85
C THR A 107 35.28 -3.61 1.84
N GLU A 108 35.64 -3.63 0.56
CA GLU A 108 34.83 -3.04 -0.51
C GLU A 108 33.46 -3.71 -0.64
N PHE A 109 33.41 -5.04 -0.50
CA PHE A 109 32.16 -5.79 -0.54
C PHE A 109 31.21 -5.35 0.58
N ASN A 110 31.71 -5.27 1.82
CA ASN A 110 30.92 -4.83 2.96
C ASN A 110 30.40 -3.40 2.77
N LEU A 111 31.21 -2.49 2.23
CA LEU A 111 30.79 -1.13 1.93
C LEU A 111 29.64 -1.08 0.92
N LEU A 112 29.73 -1.82 -0.19
CA LEU A 112 28.64 -1.89 -1.16
C LEU A 112 27.38 -2.53 -0.57
N PHE A 113 27.54 -3.54 0.29
CA PHE A 113 26.44 -4.21 0.94
C PHE A 113 25.71 -3.28 1.93
N GLU A 114 26.44 -2.47 2.69
CA GLU A 114 25.85 -1.42 3.53
C GLU A 114 25.05 -0.40 2.72
N GLN A 115 25.58 0.04 1.58
CA GLN A 115 24.87 0.95 0.67
C GLN A 115 23.59 0.33 0.11
N TYR A 116 23.63 -0.96 -0.26
CA TYR A 116 22.45 -1.71 -0.69
C TYR A 116 21.38 -1.76 0.40
N LEU A 117 21.76 -2.07 1.65
CA LEU A 117 20.82 -2.13 2.78
C LEU A 117 20.16 -0.77 3.07
N VAL A 118 20.90 0.34 2.91
CA VAL A 118 20.32 1.69 3.02
C VAL A 118 19.25 1.92 1.97
N GLN A 119 19.50 1.56 0.71
CA GLN A 119 18.53 1.74 -0.38
C GLN A 119 17.31 0.81 -0.23
N GLN A 120 17.53 -0.44 0.22
CA GLN A 120 16.45 -1.37 0.54
C GLN A 120 15.50 -0.80 1.62
N ARG A 121 16.03 -0.18 2.68
CA ARG A 121 15.20 0.45 3.73
C ARG A 121 14.39 1.65 3.22
N LYS A 122 14.95 2.45 2.31
CA LYS A 122 14.21 3.55 1.66
C LYS A 122 13.06 3.00 0.82
N LEU A 123 13.28 1.93 0.06
CA LEU A 123 12.23 1.25 -0.70
C LEU A 123 11.13 0.71 0.23
N GLU A 124 11.48 0.04 1.33
CA GLU A 124 10.50 -0.42 2.31
C GLU A 124 9.68 0.73 2.91
N THR A 125 10.32 1.87 3.15
CA THR A 125 9.64 3.07 3.68
C THR A 125 8.66 3.64 2.66
N ALA A 126 9.09 3.76 1.40
CA ALA A 126 8.23 4.21 0.31
C ALA A 126 7.03 3.26 0.11
N LEU A 127 7.27 1.95 0.12
CA LEU A 127 6.21 0.94 0.03
C LEU A 127 5.27 0.98 1.24
N ARG A 128 5.80 1.18 2.47
CA ARG A 128 4.96 1.37 3.66
C ARG A 128 4.13 2.63 3.58
N GLN A 129 4.64 3.74 3.04
CA GLN A 129 3.83 4.95 2.82
C GLN A 129 2.68 4.69 1.85
N VAL A 130 2.94 3.95 0.77
CA VAL A 130 1.89 3.52 -0.17
C VAL A 130 0.86 2.62 0.51
N MET A 131 1.28 1.61 1.26
CA MET A 131 0.37 0.68 1.97
C MET A 131 -0.37 1.34 3.14
N ARG A 132 0.18 2.40 3.72
CA ARG A 132 -0.42 3.14 4.84
C ARG A 132 -1.55 4.08 4.39
N LEU A 133 -1.74 4.26 3.09
CA LEU A 133 -2.98 4.74 2.49
C LEU A 133 -3.91 3.55 2.20
N PRO A 134 -5.04 3.34 2.90
CA PRO A 134 -5.41 3.53 4.29
C PRO A 134 -5.68 2.16 4.98
N ALA A 135 -4.77 1.66 5.81
CA ALA A 135 -5.02 0.50 6.68
C ALA A 135 -5.34 0.90 8.14
N ASP A 136 -5.21 2.18 8.49
CA ASP A 136 -5.44 2.68 9.84
C ASP A 136 -6.53 3.76 9.87
N ARG A 137 -7.77 3.31 9.77
CA ARG A 137 -8.95 4.08 10.21
C ARG A 137 -9.88 3.14 10.96
N ARG A 138 -9.40 2.59 12.08
CA ARG A 138 -10.31 2.03 13.09
C ARG A 138 -10.94 3.21 13.85
N VAL A 139 -12.20 3.44 13.50
CA VAL A 139 -13.30 3.86 14.39
C VAL A 139 -12.89 4.72 15.59
N ARG A 140 -13.17 6.02 15.50
CA ARG A 140 -13.69 6.81 16.62
C ARG A 140 -14.81 7.70 16.10
#